data_AF-A0A3B4ZND7-F1
#
_entry.id   AF-A0A3B4ZND7-F1
#
_cell.length_a   1.000
_cell.length_b   1.000
_cell.length_c   1.000
_cell.angle_alpha   90.00
_cell.angle_beta   90.00
_cell.angle_gamma   90.00
#
_symmetry.space_group_name_H-M   'P 1'
#
loop_
_entity.id
_entity.type
_entity.pdbx_description
1 polymer ?
#
loop_
_entity_poly.entity_id
_entity_poly.type
_entity_poly.pdbx_seq_one_letter_code
_entity_poly.pdbx_strand_id
1 'polypeptide(L)'
;MGKRILVESFLTGLNLPTLNEEQQDVLDAPITTEEIVEVIRSLSSGKAPGLDGFTAEFFKCFATELAPLLLDVYTEAFDAGSSTQLLKDKGVSAGLQAEDGVLSVRHL
;
A
#
# COMPACT_ATOMS: atom_id res chain seq x y z
N MET A 1 -32.45 0.51 6.31
CA MET A 1 -32.27 -0.94 6.53
C MET A 1 -32.03 -1.75 5.25
N GLY A 2 -32.44 -1.31 4.05
CA GLY A 2 -32.33 -2.11 2.81
C GLY A 2 -31.01 -2.10 2.02
N LYS A 3 -30.07 -1.18 2.30
CA LYS A 3 -28.82 -1.07 1.51
C LYS A 3 -27.80 -2.19 1.79
N ARG A 4 -27.73 -2.69 3.04
CA ARG A 4 -26.79 -3.77 3.41
C ARG A 4 -27.13 -5.11 2.77
N ILE A 5 -28.42 -5.47 2.76
CA ILE A 5 -28.91 -6.72 2.16
C ILE A 5 -28.61 -6.77 0.66
N LEU A 6 -28.75 -5.64 -0.04
CA LEU A 6 -28.44 -5.55 -1.47
C LEU A 6 -26.96 -5.82 -1.76
N VAL A 7 -26.06 -5.19 -0.99
CA VAL A 7 -24.61 -5.35 -1.16
C VAL A 7 -24.17 -6.78 -0.87
N GLU A 8 -24.63 -7.38 0.22
CA GLU A 8 -24.28 -8.77 0.54
C GLU A 8 -24.81 -9.75 -0.53
N SER A 9 -26.04 -9.58 -1.00
CA SER A 9 -26.60 -10.42 -2.06
C SER A 9 -25.86 -10.28 -3.39
N PHE A 10 -25.38 -9.07 -3.71
CA PHE A 10 -24.58 -8.80 -4.90
C PHE A 10 -23.19 -9.43 -4.81
N LEU A 11 -22.49 -9.26 -3.68
CA LEU A 11 -21.13 -9.79 -3.50
C LEU A 11 -21.11 -11.32 -3.39
N THR A 12 -22.12 -11.92 -2.75
CA THR A 12 -22.22 -13.39 -2.61
C THR A 12 -22.47 -14.10 -3.94
N GLY A 13 -23.08 -13.40 -4.91
CA GLY A 13 -23.28 -13.92 -6.26
C GLY A 13 -22.03 -13.85 -7.15
N LEU A 14 -20.97 -13.17 -6.70
CA LEU A 14 -19.70 -13.07 -7.42
C LEU A 14 -18.73 -14.12 -6.88
N ASN A 15 -18.05 -14.83 -7.79
CA ASN A 15 -16.94 -15.70 -7.41
C ASN A 15 -15.69 -14.84 -7.20
N LEU A 16 -15.62 -14.22 -6.02
CA LEU A 16 -14.47 -13.39 -5.62
C LEU A 16 -13.31 -14.31 -5.21
N PRO A 17 -12.08 -14.00 -5.66
CA PRO A 17 -10.91 -14.72 -5.18
C PRO A 17 -10.78 -14.51 -3.66
N THR A 18 -10.75 -15.61 -2.92
CA THR A 18 -10.47 -15.62 -1.48
C THR A 18 -8.99 -15.89 -1.25
N LEU A 19 -8.38 -15.10 -0.37
CA LEU A 19 -7.01 -15.32 0.07
C LEU A 19 -6.94 -16.58 0.94
N ASN A 20 -5.92 -17.40 0.71
CA ASN A 20 -5.60 -18.49 1.63
C ASN A 20 -4.91 -17.95 2.91
N GLU A 21 -4.75 -18.79 3.93
CA GLU A 21 -4.16 -18.37 5.22
C GLU A 21 -2.73 -17.84 5.06
N GLU A 22 -1.91 -18.48 4.22
CA GLU A 22 -0.53 -18.04 3.96
C GLU A 22 -0.47 -16.64 3.32
N GLN A 23 -1.36 -16.35 2.38
CA GLN A 23 -1.48 -15.03 1.78
C GLN A 23 -1.93 -13.99 2.79
N GLN A 24 -2.85 -14.33 3.69
CA GLN A 24 -3.28 -13.43 4.75
C GLN A 24 -2.12 -13.13 5.70
N ASP A 25 -1.38 -14.15 6.14
CA ASP A 25 -0.23 -14.00 7.03
C ASP A 25 0.87 -13.11 6.42
N VAL A 26 1.15 -13.27 5.11
CA VAL A 26 2.11 -12.41 4.40
C VAL A 26 1.63 -10.96 4.34
N LEU A 27 0.34 -10.74 4.14
CA LEU A 27 -0.26 -9.41 4.01
C LEU A 27 -0.45 -8.70 5.36
N ASP A 28 -0.59 -9.47 6.44
CA ASP A 28 -0.66 -8.97 7.81
C ASP A 28 0.73 -8.79 8.45
N ALA A 29 1.79 -9.25 7.78
CA ALA A 29 3.15 -9.06 8.24
C ALA A 29 3.55 -7.57 8.25
N PRO A 30 4.41 -7.12 9.19
CA PRO A 30 4.93 -5.77 9.18
C PRO A 30 5.72 -5.48 7.90
N ILE A 31 5.56 -4.26 7.35
CA ILE A 31 6.35 -3.79 6.21
C ILE A 31 7.83 -3.74 6.60
N THR A 32 8.67 -4.19 5.67
CA THR A 32 10.13 -4.23 5.82
C THR A 32 10.82 -3.10 5.05
N THR A 33 12.04 -2.77 5.47
CA THR A 33 12.88 -1.82 4.73
C THR A 33 13.21 -2.31 3.32
N GLU A 34 13.37 -3.62 3.15
CA GLU A 34 13.67 -4.29 1.90
C GLU A 34 12.55 -4.06 0.88
N GLU A 35 11.29 -4.24 1.28
CA GLU A 35 10.13 -3.98 0.44
C GLU A 35 10.07 -2.51 0.00
N ILE A 36 10.36 -1.57 0.90
CA ILE A 36 10.41 -0.13 0.56
C ILE A 36 11.49 0.14 -0.48
N VAL A 37 12.68 -0.43 -0.31
CA VAL A 37 13.78 -0.28 -1.27
C VAL A 37 13.39 -0.85 -2.64
N GLU A 38 12.77 -2.03 -2.68
CA GLU A 38 12.32 -2.65 -3.94
C GLU A 38 11.26 -1.80 -4.65
N VAL A 39 10.30 -1.26 -3.90
CA VAL A 39 9.27 -0.37 -4.45
C VAL A 39 9.91 0.91 -4.99
N ILE A 40 10.84 1.54 -4.27
CA ILE A 40 11.56 2.72 -4.76
C ILE A 40 12.32 2.41 -6.06
N ARG A 41 12.99 1.25 -6.13
CA ARG A 41 13.74 0.83 -7.33
C ARG A 41 12.84 0.60 -8.53
N SER A 42 11.60 0.14 -8.31
CA SER A 42 10.63 -0.11 -9.38
C SER A 42 9.92 1.15 -9.91
N LEU A 43 10.11 2.33 -9.30
CA LEU A 43 9.55 3.59 -9.81
C LEU A 43 9.93 3.81 -11.28
N SER A 44 9.01 4.27 -12.12
CA SER A 44 9.33 4.61 -13.50
C SER A 44 10.17 5.89 -13.56
N SER A 45 11.28 5.87 -14.29
CA SER A 45 12.16 7.02 -14.47
C SER A 45 11.68 7.97 -15.57
N GLY A 46 12.18 9.22 -15.55
CA GLY A 46 11.94 10.21 -16.60
C GLY A 46 10.57 10.90 -16.55
N LYS A 47 9.84 10.76 -15.45
CA LYS A 47 8.59 11.49 -15.21
C LYS A 47 8.86 12.84 -14.55
N ALA A 48 7.98 13.81 -14.80
CA ALA A 48 8.04 15.11 -14.15
C ALA A 48 7.90 14.94 -12.62
N PRO A 49 8.61 15.77 -11.82
CA PRO A 49 8.51 15.71 -10.37
C PRO A 49 7.09 16.02 -9.89
N GLY A 50 6.73 15.48 -8.72
CA GLY A 50 5.47 15.79 -8.05
C GLY A 50 5.44 17.20 -7.47
N LEU A 51 4.40 17.49 -6.67
CA LEU A 51 4.30 18.74 -5.91
C LEU A 51 5.43 18.90 -4.86
N ASP A 52 6.11 17.81 -4.54
CA ASP A 52 7.28 17.75 -3.66
C ASP A 52 8.58 18.19 -4.36
N GLY A 53 8.59 18.27 -5.70
CA GLY A 53 9.76 18.68 -6.49
C GLY A 53 10.82 17.59 -6.67
N PHE A 54 10.60 16.38 -6.15
CA PHE A 54 11.55 15.26 -6.29
C PHE A 54 11.18 14.36 -7.46
N THR A 55 12.18 13.83 -8.15
CA THR A 55 11.98 12.86 -9.25
C THR A 55 12.21 11.44 -8.76
N ALA A 56 11.75 10.45 -9.54
CA ALA A 56 12.00 9.03 -9.24
C ALA A 56 13.49 8.71 -9.08
N GLU A 57 14.38 9.40 -9.80
CA GLU A 57 15.82 9.25 -9.73
C GLU A 57 16.38 9.67 -8.36
N PHE A 58 15.81 10.70 -7.75
CA PHE A 58 16.18 11.10 -6.39
C PHE A 58 15.90 9.95 -5.41
N PHE A 59 14.67 9.42 -5.41
CA PHE A 59 14.30 8.32 -4.54
C PHE A 59 15.16 7.09 -4.79
N LYS A 60 15.38 6.71 -6.05
CA LYS A 60 16.27 5.59 -6.42
C LYS A 60 17.71 5.77 -5.94
N CYS A 61 18.25 6.99 -6.03
CA CYS A 61 19.61 7.30 -5.60
C CYS A 61 19.80 7.13 -4.09
N PHE A 62 18.77 7.47 -3.31
CA PHE A 62 18.81 7.45 -1.84
C PHE A 62 17.93 6.35 -1.25
N ALA A 63 17.63 5.29 -2.01
CA ALA A 63 16.64 4.29 -1.61
C ALA A 63 16.97 3.63 -0.27
N THR A 64 18.25 3.33 -0.05
CA THR A 64 18.72 2.66 1.18
C THR A 64 18.69 3.60 2.38
N GLU A 65 19.00 4.87 2.17
CA GLU A 65 19.03 5.91 3.18
C GLU A 65 17.62 6.37 3.57
N LEU A 66 16.69 6.40 2.60
CA LEU A 66 15.30 6.81 2.81
C LEU A 66 14.44 5.67 3.39
N ALA A 67 14.75 4.41 3.11
CA ALA A 67 13.96 3.27 3.56
C ALA A 67 13.63 3.26 5.07
N PRO A 68 14.58 3.42 6.00
CA PRO A 68 14.25 3.45 7.42
C PRO A 68 13.37 4.64 7.80
N LEU A 69 13.60 5.82 7.20
CA LEU A 69 12.80 7.01 7.47
C LEU A 69 11.35 6.85 6.98
N LEU A 70 11.17 6.26 5.80
CA LEU A 70 9.86 5.99 5.22
C LEU A 70 9.12 4.90 6.00
N LEU A 71 9.83 3.90 6.53
CA LEU A 71 9.25 2.90 7.40
C LEU A 71 8.70 3.53 8.68
N ASP A 72 9.50 4.36 9.36
CA ASP A 72 9.07 5.04 10.59
C ASP A 72 7.81 5.89 10.36
N VAL A 73 7.78 6.66 9.27
CA VAL A 73 6.60 7.47 8.89
C VAL A 73 5.38 6.59 8.61
N TYR A 74 5.58 5.47 7.93
CA TYR A 74 4.50 4.54 7.63
C TYR A 74 3.95 3.89 8.90
N THR A 75 4.82 3.41 9.79
CA THR A 75 4.45 2.81 11.07
C THR A 75 3.72 3.82 11.95
N GLU A 76 4.21 5.06 12.05
CA GLU A 76 3.54 6.13 12.79
C GLU A 76 2.15 6.43 12.21
N ALA A 77 2.03 6.54 10.89
CA ALA A 77 0.76 6.79 10.22
C ALA A 77 -0.24 5.62 10.40
N PHE A 78 0.25 4.39 10.47
CA PHE A 78 -0.54 3.19 10.70
C PHE A 78 -1.08 3.14 12.14
N ASP A 79 -0.24 3.48 13.11
CA ASP A 79 -0.55 3.46 14.55
C ASP A 79 -1.40 4.67 14.98
N ALA A 80 -1.20 5.84 14.37
CA ALA A 80 -1.95 7.06 14.67
C ALA A 80 -3.42 7.01 14.21
N GLY A 81 -3.87 5.90 13.58
CA GLY A 81 -5.26 5.68 13.15
C GLY A 81 -5.75 6.60 12.03
N SER A 82 -4.94 7.57 11.59
CA SER A 82 -5.35 8.64 10.67
C SER A 82 -5.49 8.18 9.21
N SER A 83 -5.03 6.99 8.84
CA SER A 83 -5.21 6.42 7.49
C SER A 83 -5.82 5.01 7.49
N THR A 84 -5.95 4.36 8.66
CA THR A 84 -6.27 2.93 8.77
C THR A 84 -7.67 2.58 9.27
N GLN A 85 -8.44 3.53 9.82
CA GLN A 85 -9.83 3.22 10.23
C GLN A 85 -10.69 2.75 9.03
N LEU A 86 -10.39 3.24 7.82
CA LEU A 86 -11.04 2.81 6.57
C LEU A 86 -10.55 1.45 6.04
N LEU A 87 -9.28 1.09 6.31
CA LEU A 87 -8.62 -0.12 5.83
C LEU A 87 -8.95 -1.34 6.71
N LYS A 88 -8.99 -1.15 8.04
CA LYS A 88 -9.32 -2.19 9.02
C LYS A 88 -10.79 -2.62 8.96
N ASP A 89 -11.72 -1.67 8.78
CA ASP A 89 -13.17 -1.95 8.70
C ASP A 89 -13.59 -2.71 7.41
N LYS A 90 -12.69 -2.88 6.44
CA LYS A 90 -12.96 -3.57 5.17
C LYS A 90 -12.16 -4.86 4.93
N GLY A 91 -11.28 -5.26 5.86
CA GLY A 91 -10.43 -6.45 5.67
C GLY A 91 -9.48 -6.33 4.47
N VAL A 92 -9.00 -5.12 4.19
CA VAL A 92 -8.09 -4.83 3.07
C VAL A 92 -6.67 -4.64 3.61
N SER A 93 -5.75 -5.52 3.22
CA SER A 93 -4.32 -5.32 3.49
C SER A 93 -3.74 -4.27 2.54
N ALA A 94 -2.86 -3.41 3.03
CA ALA A 94 -2.22 -2.36 2.25
C ALA A 94 -0.80 -2.77 1.85
N GLY A 95 -0.53 -2.84 0.55
CA GLY A 95 0.82 -3.03 0.00
C GLY A 95 1.35 -1.74 -0.63
N LEU A 96 2.66 -1.50 -0.53
CA LEU A 96 3.34 -0.42 -1.27
C LEU A 96 3.60 -0.91 -2.71
N GLN A 97 3.18 -0.14 -3.70
CA GLN A 97 3.47 -0.44 -5.11
C GLN A 97 3.83 0.83 -5.87
N ALA A 98 4.82 0.73 -6.74
CA ALA A 98 5.15 1.78 -7.68
C ALA A 98 4.30 1.61 -8.95
N GLU A 99 3.39 2.54 -9.17
CA GLU A 99 2.58 2.60 -10.38
C GLU A 99 2.88 3.91 -11.08
N ASP A 100 3.28 3.85 -12.35
CA ASP A 100 3.52 5.06 -13.12
C ASP A 100 4.49 6.06 -12.45
N GLY A 101 5.49 5.57 -11.70
CA GLY A 101 6.50 6.42 -11.07
C GLY A 101 6.04 7.12 -9.81
N VAL A 102 4.86 6.76 -9.31
CA VAL A 102 4.33 7.20 -8.02
C VAL A 102 4.32 6.01 -7.07
N LEU A 103 4.90 6.19 -5.88
CA LEU A 103 4.67 5.28 -4.76
C LEU A 103 3.20 5.40 -4.34
N SER A 104 2.45 4.33 -4.52
CA SER A 104 1.03 4.26 -4.21
C SER A 104 0.76 3.15 -3.21
N VAL A 105 -0.17 3.38 -2.30
CA VAL A 105 -0.72 2.34 -1.43
C VAL A 105 -1.86 1.68 -2.21
N ARG A 106 -1.66 0.44 -2.65
CA ARG A 106 -2.73 -0.32 -3.31
C ARG A 106 -3.54 -1.11 -2.29
N HIS A 107 -4.84 -1.16 -2.56
CA HIS A 107 -5.84 -1.98 -1.88
C HIS A 107 -5.97 -3.29 -2.67
N LEU A 108 -5.90 -4.46 -2.01
CA LEU A 108 -6.30 -5.75 -2.59
C LEU A 108 -7.78 -6.04 -2.29
#